data_AF-A0A3B9ZZX5-F1
#
_entry.id   AF-A0A3B9ZZX5-F1
#
_cell.length_a   1.000
_cell.length_b   1.000
_cell.length_c   1.000
_cell.angle_alpha   90.00
_cell.angle_beta   90.00
_cell.angle_gamma   90.00
#
_symmetry.space_group_name_H-M   'P 1'
#
loop_
_entity.id
_entity.type
_entity.pdbx_description
1 polymer ?
#
loop_
_entity_poly.entity_id
_entity_poly.type
_entity_poly.pdbx_seq_one_letter_code
_entity_poly.pdbx_strand_id
1 'polypeptide(L)'
;MNTLFLKRLITTSIGRKALMAASGLLLGLFMLVHLAENLLLFKGEVFYNTYVDFLLSNPLTIFLEFGLLGLFIVHITMGVWVRIEDFINAPRGYEARKWQGGRTIGSSTMLYTAAAILAYLAYHMLTFRFVDHSIGFYQMITSAFRSKMFVAVYIGGALALVLHLSHGMQSAFQTLGVNHPKYTPLIKLGGWLVALAMMIFAFISVYYLLNLDLKACGTSEMLVIR
;
A
#
# COMPACT_ATOMS: atom_id res chain seq x y z
N MET A 1 6.24 -4.22 -31.38
CA MET A 1 4.94 -3.82 -30.77
C MET A 1 4.31 -2.74 -31.64
N ASN A 2 3.11 -2.94 -32.19
CA ASN A 2 2.50 -2.00 -33.15
C ASN A 2 2.04 -0.71 -32.41
N THR A 3 2.31 0.47 -32.98
CA THR A 3 1.89 1.77 -32.42
C THR A 3 0.38 1.87 -32.21
N LEU A 4 -0.40 1.18 -33.03
CA LEU A 4 -1.86 1.05 -32.88
C LEU A 4 -2.25 0.32 -31.58
N PHE A 5 -1.47 -0.67 -31.16
CA PHE A 5 -1.70 -1.40 -29.91
C PHE A 5 -1.43 -0.51 -28.69
N LEU A 6 -0.30 0.21 -28.65
CA LEU A 6 -0.04 1.19 -27.58
C LEU A 6 -1.13 2.24 -27.50
N LYS A 7 -1.53 2.79 -28.67
CA LYS A 7 -2.60 3.78 -28.73
C LYS A 7 -3.89 3.22 -28.12
N ARG A 8 -4.31 2.02 -28.51
CA ARG A 8 -5.52 1.37 -27.95
C ARG A 8 -5.40 1.09 -26.45
N LEU A 9 -4.22 0.68 -25.97
CA LEU A 9 -3.97 0.40 -24.55
C LEU A 9 -4.16 1.65 -23.68
N ILE A 10 -3.83 2.84 -24.20
CA ILE A 10 -3.93 4.09 -23.44
C ILE A 10 -5.28 4.80 -23.69
N THR A 11 -5.80 4.77 -24.92
CA THR A 11 -6.95 5.61 -25.32
C THR A 11 -8.31 4.94 -25.12
N THR A 12 -8.38 3.63 -24.92
CA THR A 12 -9.65 2.92 -24.67
C THR A 12 -9.93 2.75 -23.18
N SER A 13 -11.22 2.73 -22.79
CA SER A 13 -11.61 2.54 -21.39
C SER A 13 -11.14 1.17 -20.85
N ILE A 14 -11.18 0.15 -21.70
CA ILE A 14 -10.67 -1.20 -21.38
C ILE A 14 -9.16 -1.16 -21.12
N GLY A 15 -8.40 -0.52 -22.01
CA GLY A 15 -6.95 -0.41 -21.87
C GLY A 15 -6.53 0.35 -20.60
N ARG A 16 -7.18 1.47 -20.28
CA ARG A 16 -6.93 2.22 -19.03
C ARG A 16 -7.21 1.39 -17.78
N LYS A 17 -8.34 0.68 -17.74
CA LYS A 17 -8.68 -0.22 -16.62
C LYS A 17 -7.65 -1.33 -16.49
N ALA A 18 -7.18 -1.91 -17.59
CA ALA A 18 -6.13 -2.93 -17.57
C ALA A 18 -4.79 -2.38 -17.05
N LEU A 19 -4.38 -1.17 -17.48
CA LEU A 19 -3.17 -0.51 -16.97
C LEU A 19 -3.29 -0.21 -15.47
N MET A 20 -4.42 0.34 -15.02
CA MET A 20 -4.70 0.60 -13.61
C MET A 20 -4.66 -0.69 -12.76
N ALA A 21 -5.23 -1.78 -13.27
CA ALA A 21 -5.25 -3.07 -12.62
C ALA A 21 -3.85 -3.67 -12.50
N ALA A 22 -3.08 -3.67 -13.59
CA ALA A 22 -1.72 -4.19 -13.61
C ALA A 22 -0.79 -3.41 -12.67
N SER A 23 -0.82 -2.07 -12.74
CA SER A 23 -0.03 -1.25 -11.82
C SER A 23 -0.48 -1.40 -10.37
N GLY A 24 -1.79 -1.52 -10.11
CA GLY A 24 -2.33 -1.76 -8.77
C GLY A 24 -1.86 -3.10 -8.16
N LEU A 25 -1.79 -4.17 -8.94
CA LEU A 25 -1.27 -5.46 -8.48
C LEU A 25 0.22 -5.40 -8.15
N LEU A 26 1.01 -4.70 -8.98
CA LEU A 26 2.44 -4.52 -8.73
C LEU A 26 2.71 -3.64 -7.49
N LEU A 27 1.90 -2.60 -7.27
CA LEU A 27 1.94 -1.81 -6.04
C LEU A 27 1.51 -2.65 -4.82
N GLY A 28 0.49 -3.52 -4.97
CA GLY A 28 0.10 -4.47 -3.93
C GLY A 28 1.22 -5.45 -3.57
N LEU A 29 1.97 -5.94 -4.56
CA LEU A 29 3.18 -6.75 -4.34
C LEU A 29 4.25 -5.96 -3.59
N PHE A 30 4.51 -4.72 -4.01
CA PHE A 30 5.43 -3.82 -3.30
C PHE A 30 5.03 -3.64 -1.84
N MET A 31 3.74 -3.47 -1.53
CA MET A 31 3.27 -3.33 -0.15
C MET A 31 3.60 -4.56 0.72
N LEU A 32 3.59 -5.77 0.15
CA LEU A 32 4.00 -6.98 0.87
C LEU A 32 5.51 -7.00 1.14
N VAL A 33 6.32 -6.59 0.16
CA VAL A 33 7.79 -6.46 0.33
C VAL A 33 8.11 -5.38 1.35
N HIS A 34 7.45 -4.23 1.25
CA HIS A 34 7.60 -3.11 2.18
C HIS A 34 7.21 -3.53 3.61
N LEU A 35 6.14 -4.31 3.77
CA LEU A 35 5.77 -4.86 5.06
C LEU A 35 6.82 -5.85 5.59
N ALA A 36 7.33 -6.72 4.73
CA ALA A 36 8.35 -7.70 5.11
C ALA A 36 9.64 -7.02 5.60
N GLU A 37 10.08 -5.95 4.95
CA GLU A 37 11.20 -5.12 5.41
C GLU A 37 10.89 -4.46 6.76
N ASN A 38 9.69 -3.89 6.93
CA ASN A 38 9.31 -3.24 8.20
C ASN A 38 9.21 -4.23 9.37
N LEU A 39 8.93 -5.51 9.12
CA LEU A 39 8.98 -6.54 10.16
C LEU A 39 10.41 -6.75 10.72
N LEU A 40 11.46 -6.35 10.00
CA LEU A 40 12.83 -6.38 10.50
C LEU A 40 13.07 -5.39 11.65
N LEU A 41 12.20 -4.40 11.87
CA LEU A 41 12.26 -3.53 13.05
C LEU A 41 12.24 -4.34 14.35
N PHE A 42 11.52 -5.46 14.39
CA PHE A 42 11.49 -6.34 15.57
C PHE A 42 12.82 -7.09 15.82
N LYS A 43 13.75 -7.09 14.86
CA LYS A 43 15.09 -7.65 15.02
C LYS A 43 16.09 -6.65 15.62
N GLY A 44 15.68 -5.40 15.81
CA GLY A 44 16.49 -4.34 16.39
C GLY A 44 17.35 -3.59 15.38
N GLU A 45 18.00 -2.56 15.89
CA GLU A 45 18.69 -1.52 15.10
C GLU A 45 19.74 -2.07 14.13
N VAL A 46 20.64 -2.92 14.62
CA VAL A 46 21.74 -3.46 13.82
C VAL A 46 21.22 -4.21 12.60
N PHE A 47 20.23 -5.09 12.78
CA PHE A 47 19.65 -5.86 11.67
C PHE A 47 18.91 -4.97 10.68
N TYR A 48 18.10 -4.03 11.18
CA TYR A 48 17.32 -3.16 10.32
C TYR A 48 18.21 -2.24 9.48
N ASN A 49 19.14 -1.53 10.11
CA ASN A 49 20.04 -0.62 9.40
C ASN A 49 20.96 -1.37 8.42
N THR A 50 21.48 -2.55 8.79
CA THR A 50 22.29 -3.38 7.87
C THR A 50 21.50 -3.77 6.60
N TYR A 51 20.21 -4.10 6.75
CA TYR A 51 19.37 -4.42 5.60
C TYR A 51 19.09 -3.20 4.72
N VAL A 52 18.82 -2.04 5.34
CA VAL A 52 18.64 -0.78 4.60
C VAL A 52 19.92 -0.40 3.87
N ASP A 53 21.09 -0.53 4.49
CA ASP A 53 22.39 -0.27 3.86
C ASP A 53 22.65 -1.21 2.68
N PHE A 54 22.26 -2.49 2.79
CA PHE A 54 22.30 -3.44 1.67
C PHE A 54 21.43 -2.99 0.50
N LEU A 55 20.21 -2.49 0.76
CA LEU A 55 19.35 -1.95 -0.29
C LEU A 55 19.96 -0.69 -0.90
N LEU A 56 20.39 0.28 -0.10
CA LEU A 56 20.91 1.56 -0.59
C LEU A 56 22.25 1.43 -1.33
N SER A 57 23.08 0.46 -0.94
CA SER A 57 24.35 0.17 -1.64
C SER A 57 24.15 -0.58 -2.97
N ASN A 58 22.97 -1.15 -3.22
CA ASN A 58 22.68 -1.84 -4.46
C ASN A 58 22.31 -0.83 -5.58
N PRO A 59 23.07 -0.77 -6.69
CA PRO A 59 22.80 0.17 -7.78
C PRO A 59 21.46 -0.08 -8.50
N LEU A 60 20.83 -1.25 -8.30
CA LEU A 60 19.48 -1.51 -8.85
C LEU A 60 18.38 -0.77 -8.09
N THR A 61 18.63 -0.34 -6.85
CA THR A 61 17.62 0.27 -5.98
C THR A 61 17.06 1.56 -6.57
N ILE A 62 17.89 2.39 -7.19
CA ILE A 62 17.42 3.62 -7.84
C ILE A 62 16.44 3.32 -8.99
N PHE A 63 16.66 2.24 -9.75
CA PHE A 63 15.76 1.83 -10.82
C PHE A 63 14.45 1.28 -10.27
N LEU A 64 14.51 0.55 -9.15
CA LEU A 64 13.31 0.08 -8.44
C LEU A 64 12.49 1.26 -7.92
N GLU A 65 13.13 2.28 -7.34
CA GLU A 65 12.46 3.50 -6.86
C GLU A 65 11.75 4.26 -7.99
N PHE A 66 12.45 4.53 -9.10
CA PHE A 66 11.83 5.17 -10.26
C PHE A 66 10.75 4.31 -10.90
N GLY A 67 10.94 2.98 -10.92
CA GLY A 67 9.94 2.03 -11.37
C GLY A 67 8.67 2.08 -10.52
N LEU A 68 8.79 2.09 -9.20
CA LEU A 68 7.69 2.22 -8.25
C LEU A 68 6.97 3.56 -8.40
N LEU A 69 7.72 4.66 -8.54
CA LEU A 69 7.13 5.98 -8.81
C LEU A 69 6.34 5.96 -10.14
N GLY A 70 6.89 5.35 -11.18
CA GLY A 70 6.22 5.17 -12.46
C GLY A 70 4.93 4.36 -12.33
N LEU A 71 4.95 3.23 -11.62
CA LEU A 71 3.77 2.41 -11.34
C LEU A 71 2.70 3.22 -10.58
N PHE A 72 3.10 3.98 -9.58
CA PHE A 72 2.20 4.83 -8.79
C PHE A 72 1.55 5.92 -9.63
N ILE A 73 2.32 6.62 -10.48
CA ILE A 73 1.80 7.62 -11.41
C ILE A 73 0.82 6.98 -12.40
N VAL A 74 1.17 5.85 -13.01
CA VAL A 74 0.26 5.13 -13.93
C VAL A 74 -1.02 4.73 -13.21
N HIS A 75 -0.92 4.18 -12.00
CA HIS A 75 -2.08 3.77 -11.21
C HIS A 75 -3.04 4.94 -10.94
N ILE A 76 -2.53 6.05 -10.42
CA ILE A 76 -3.35 7.23 -10.09
C ILE A 76 -3.93 7.87 -11.35
N THR A 77 -3.11 8.10 -12.38
CA THR A 77 -3.56 8.79 -13.60
C THR A 77 -4.66 8.00 -14.30
N MET A 78 -4.49 6.68 -14.43
CA MET A 78 -5.54 5.81 -15.01
C MET A 78 -6.78 5.76 -14.11
N GLY A 79 -6.62 5.70 -12.78
CA GLY A 79 -7.74 5.69 -11.84
C GLY A 79 -8.58 6.98 -11.87
N VAL A 80 -7.91 8.14 -11.89
CA VAL A 80 -8.56 9.45 -12.03
C VAL A 80 -9.27 9.53 -13.37
N TRP A 81 -8.62 9.10 -14.46
CA TRP A 81 -9.22 9.13 -15.79
C TRP A 81 -10.49 8.28 -15.86
N VAL A 82 -10.42 7.02 -15.39
CA VAL A 82 -11.60 6.12 -15.34
C VAL A 82 -12.71 6.75 -14.50
N ARG A 83 -12.37 7.42 -13.38
CA ARG A 83 -13.36 8.08 -12.53
C ARG A 83 -14.04 9.27 -13.21
N ILE A 84 -13.31 10.04 -14.02
CA ILE A 84 -13.86 11.13 -14.83
C ILE A 84 -14.78 10.56 -15.91
N GLU A 85 -14.36 9.50 -16.60
CA GLU A 85 -15.19 8.82 -17.62
C GLU A 85 -16.50 8.30 -17.03
N ASP A 86 -16.43 7.64 -15.86
CA ASP A 86 -17.61 7.14 -15.17
C ASP A 86 -18.56 8.29 -14.77
N PHE A 87 -18.02 9.46 -14.39
CA PHE A 87 -18.82 10.64 -14.06
C PHE A 87 -19.51 11.24 -15.28
N ILE A 88 -18.78 11.43 -16.39
CA ILE A 88 -19.32 11.99 -17.64
C ILE A 88 -20.40 11.07 -18.22
N ASN A 89 -20.18 9.75 -18.19
CA ASN A 89 -21.08 8.77 -18.78
C ASN A 89 -22.28 8.42 -17.89
N ALA A 90 -22.37 8.94 -16.65
CA ALA A 90 -23.48 8.68 -15.74
C ALA A 90 -24.14 9.97 -15.18
N PRO A 91 -24.79 10.81 -16.02
CA PRO A 91 -25.28 12.14 -15.61
C PRO A 91 -26.47 12.14 -14.63
N ARG A 92 -27.15 11.00 -14.46
CA ARG A 92 -28.40 10.88 -13.65
C ARG A 92 -28.28 9.96 -12.43
N GLY A 93 -27.11 9.94 -11.81
CA GLY A 93 -26.96 9.42 -10.45
C GLY A 93 -26.27 8.06 -10.39
N TYR A 94 -24.97 8.09 -10.13
CA TYR A 94 -24.27 6.97 -9.50
C TYR A 94 -24.95 6.56 -8.17
N GLU A 95 -25.58 7.53 -7.50
CA GLU A 95 -26.47 7.41 -6.32
C GLU A 95 -27.74 6.57 -6.57
N ALA A 96 -28.28 6.58 -7.80
CA ALA A 96 -29.51 5.87 -8.14
C ALA A 96 -29.29 4.37 -8.42
N ARG A 97 -28.03 3.93 -8.58
CA ARG A 97 -27.68 2.51 -8.66
C ARG A 97 -27.74 1.93 -7.25
N LYS A 98 -28.95 1.51 -6.86
CA LYS A 98 -29.22 0.68 -5.68
C LYS A 98 -28.15 -0.41 -5.59
N TRP A 99 -27.85 -0.86 -4.37
CA TRP A 99 -26.98 -1.99 -4.00
C TRP A 99 -27.28 -3.34 -4.71
N GLN A 100 -28.24 -3.33 -5.64
CA GLN A 100 -28.61 -4.39 -6.55
C GLN A 100 -27.52 -4.55 -7.63
N GLY A 101 -26.59 -5.49 -7.41
CA GLY A 101 -25.57 -5.87 -8.41
C GLY A 101 -24.15 -6.10 -7.89
N GLY A 102 -23.91 -6.07 -6.57
CA GLY A 102 -22.60 -6.43 -6.01
C GLY A 102 -21.66 -5.26 -5.66
N ARG A 103 -22.22 -4.07 -5.35
CA ARG A 103 -21.45 -2.96 -4.76
C ARG A 103 -21.05 -3.32 -3.32
N THR A 104 -19.75 -3.29 -3.03
CA THR A 104 -19.18 -3.52 -1.69
C THR A 104 -18.75 -2.20 -1.04
N ILE A 105 -18.55 -2.21 0.28
CA ILE A 105 -17.99 -1.05 1.02
C ILE A 105 -16.65 -0.61 0.40
N GLY A 106 -15.77 -1.56 0.07
CA GLY A 106 -14.51 -1.25 -0.60
C GLY A 106 -14.74 -0.53 -1.94
N SER A 107 -15.64 -1.03 -2.79
CA SER A 107 -15.95 -0.38 -4.08
C SER A 107 -16.59 1.01 -3.93
N SER A 108 -17.44 1.22 -2.91
CA SER A 108 -18.10 2.51 -2.67
C SER A 108 -17.17 3.55 -2.07
N THR A 109 -16.07 3.11 -1.44
CA THR A 109 -15.11 3.99 -0.76
C THR A 109 -13.83 4.24 -1.55
N MET A 110 -13.63 3.59 -2.71
CA MET A 110 -12.38 3.61 -3.50
C MET A 110 -11.77 5.00 -3.71
N LEU A 111 -12.56 6.00 -4.10
CA LEU A 111 -12.03 7.35 -4.34
C LEU A 111 -11.58 8.02 -3.04
N TYR A 112 -12.33 7.83 -1.96
CA TYR A 112 -12.02 8.39 -0.64
C TYR A 112 -10.78 7.73 -0.05
N THR A 113 -10.68 6.41 -0.14
CA THR A 113 -9.49 5.67 0.33
C THR A 113 -8.27 5.99 -0.52
N ALA A 114 -8.41 6.16 -1.84
CA ALA A 114 -7.32 6.62 -2.70
C ALA A 114 -6.80 8.00 -2.29
N ALA A 115 -7.69 8.96 -2.05
CA ALA A 115 -7.31 10.30 -1.60
C ALA A 115 -6.64 10.27 -0.20
N ALA A 116 -7.18 9.48 0.73
CA ALA A 116 -6.60 9.29 2.05
C ALA A 116 -5.20 8.65 1.97
N ILE A 117 -5.01 7.63 1.13
CA ILE A 117 -3.71 6.99 0.89
C ILE A 117 -2.72 7.97 0.26
N LEU A 118 -3.15 8.82 -0.66
CA LEU A 118 -2.27 9.82 -1.27
C LEU A 118 -1.78 10.85 -0.24
N ALA A 119 -2.68 11.33 0.63
CA ALA A 119 -2.31 12.22 1.74
C ALA A 119 -1.37 11.51 2.74
N TYR A 120 -1.68 10.26 3.10
CA TYR A 120 -0.84 9.44 3.96
C TYR A 120 0.56 9.22 3.34
N LEU A 121 0.64 8.92 2.03
CA LEU A 121 1.90 8.75 1.33
C LEU A 121 2.72 10.03 1.33
N ALA A 122 2.11 11.19 1.05
CA ALA A 122 2.82 12.46 1.12
C ALA A 122 3.42 12.70 2.52
N TYR A 123 2.63 12.47 3.57
CA TYR A 123 3.09 12.55 4.95
C TYR A 123 4.22 11.57 5.26
N HIS A 124 4.07 10.31 4.83
CA HIS A 124 5.07 9.25 4.98
C HIS A 124 6.40 9.62 4.31
N MET A 125 6.35 10.10 3.06
CA MET A 125 7.54 10.50 2.30
C MET A 125 8.26 11.71 2.92
N LEU A 126 7.49 12.71 3.36
CA LEU A 126 8.05 13.88 4.06
C LEU A 126 8.65 13.53 5.42
N THR A 127 8.22 12.43 6.03
CA THR A 127 8.76 11.98 7.32
C THR A 127 10.01 11.13 7.17
N PHE A 128 10.04 10.20 6.20
CA PHE A 128 11.06 9.15 6.16
C PHE A 128 11.98 9.20 4.95
N ARG A 129 11.57 9.82 3.83
CA ARG A 129 12.40 9.86 2.63
C ARG A 129 13.15 11.16 2.46
N PHE A 130 12.51 12.29 2.70
CA PHE A 130 13.06 13.62 2.36
C PHE A 130 13.63 14.36 3.57
N VAL A 131 14.16 13.61 4.54
CA VAL A 131 14.74 14.12 5.78
C VAL A 131 16.20 13.70 5.91
N ASP A 132 16.92 14.26 6.87
CA ASP A 132 18.28 13.82 7.20
C ASP A 132 18.27 12.43 7.84
N HIS A 133 19.07 11.50 7.28
CA HIS A 133 19.20 10.12 7.75
C HIS A 133 20.40 9.89 8.66
N SER A 134 21.10 10.94 9.11
CA SER A 134 22.30 10.84 9.96
C SER A 134 22.09 10.06 11.27
N ILE A 135 20.87 10.05 11.82
CA ILE A 135 20.51 9.31 13.03
C ILE A 135 20.23 7.82 12.78
N GLY A 136 20.26 7.35 11.53
CA GLY A 136 19.90 5.99 11.13
C GLY A 136 18.39 5.76 10.98
N PHE A 137 18.02 4.85 10.07
CA PHE A 137 16.61 4.60 9.73
C PHE A 137 15.82 3.98 10.88
N TYR A 138 16.42 3.04 11.62
CA TYR A 138 15.77 2.44 12.79
C TYR A 138 15.38 3.48 13.83
N GLN A 139 16.32 4.34 14.23
CA GLN A 139 16.09 5.34 15.25
C GLN A 139 15.07 6.37 14.78
N MET A 140 15.15 6.81 13.51
CA MET A 140 14.17 7.70 12.90
C MET A 140 12.75 7.15 12.98
N ILE A 141 12.54 5.90 12.56
CA ILE A 141 11.21 5.27 12.52
C ILE A 141 10.67 5.05 13.94
N THR A 142 11.47 4.45 14.82
CA THR A 142 11.02 4.11 16.17
C THR A 142 10.76 5.36 17.02
N SER A 143 11.53 6.44 16.81
CA SER A 143 11.28 7.74 17.45
C SER A 143 9.96 8.36 16.98
N ALA A 144 9.64 8.29 15.69
CA ALA A 144 8.37 8.80 15.16
C ALA A 144 7.17 8.08 15.79
N PHE A 145 7.26 6.76 16.01
CA PHE A 145 6.19 5.98 16.65
C PHE A 145 6.01 6.22 18.16
N ARG A 146 6.85 7.04 18.80
CA ARG A 146 6.58 7.50 20.18
C ARG A 146 5.51 8.59 20.24
N SER A 147 5.14 9.19 19.11
CA SER A 147 4.08 10.20 19.05
C SER A 147 2.69 9.57 18.86
N LYS A 148 1.78 9.82 19.81
CA LYS A 148 0.38 9.36 19.73
C LYS A 148 -0.32 9.85 18.46
N MET A 149 -0.08 11.10 18.07
CA MET A 149 -0.67 11.68 16.87
C MET A 149 -0.15 10.98 15.60
N PHE A 150 1.16 10.74 15.55
CA PHE A 150 1.79 10.05 14.42
C PHE A 150 1.21 8.64 14.24
N VAL A 151 1.10 7.90 15.34
CA VAL A 151 0.52 6.55 15.35
C VAL A 151 -0.95 6.55 14.92
N ALA A 152 -1.74 7.54 15.36
CA ALA A 152 -3.13 7.67 14.92
C ALA A 152 -3.24 7.86 13.39
N VAL A 153 -2.36 8.68 12.80
CA VAL A 153 -2.28 8.85 11.34
C VAL A 153 -1.92 7.54 10.64
N TYR A 154 -0.96 6.77 11.19
CA TYR A 154 -0.54 5.49 10.63
C TYR A 154 -1.63 4.41 10.71
N ILE A 155 -2.39 4.37 11.80
CA ILE A 155 -3.57 3.51 11.92
C ILE A 155 -4.60 3.89 10.85
N GLY A 156 -4.87 5.19 10.67
CA GLY A 156 -5.78 5.69 9.62
C GLY A 156 -5.33 5.30 8.21
N GLY A 157 -4.03 5.46 7.91
CA GLY A 157 -3.43 5.06 6.63
C GLY A 157 -3.54 3.56 6.37
N ALA A 158 -3.26 2.73 7.38
CA ALA A 158 -3.40 1.27 7.28
C ALA A 158 -4.85 0.85 7.03
N LEU A 159 -5.82 1.46 7.73
CA LEU A 159 -7.26 1.20 7.51
C LEU A 159 -7.70 1.60 6.09
N ALA A 160 -7.23 2.76 5.59
CA ALA A 160 -7.50 3.18 4.23
C ALA A 160 -6.93 2.18 3.20
N LEU A 161 -5.71 1.67 3.43
CA LEU A 161 -5.09 0.61 2.63
C LEU A 161 -5.89 -0.69 2.66
N VAL A 162 -6.37 -1.15 3.82
CA VAL A 162 -7.21 -2.35 3.93
C VAL A 162 -8.45 -2.21 3.05
N LEU A 163 -9.18 -1.11 3.20
CA LEU A 163 -10.40 -0.87 2.42
C LEU A 163 -10.10 -0.79 0.92
N HIS A 164 -9.03 -0.08 0.53
CA HIS A 164 -8.62 0.05 -0.86
C HIS A 164 -8.23 -1.28 -1.49
N LEU A 165 -7.36 -2.06 -0.83
CA LEU A 165 -6.87 -3.35 -1.33
C LEU A 165 -7.94 -4.45 -1.30
N SER A 166 -8.83 -4.45 -0.30
CA SER A 166 -9.90 -5.45 -0.17
C SER A 166 -10.80 -5.51 -1.42
N HIS A 167 -10.98 -4.38 -2.10
CA HIS A 167 -11.67 -4.31 -3.39
C HIS A 167 -10.70 -4.34 -4.56
N GLY A 168 -9.63 -3.54 -4.51
CA GLY A 168 -8.69 -3.33 -5.60
C GLY A 168 -8.05 -4.63 -6.10
N MET A 169 -7.64 -5.52 -5.19
CA MET A 169 -6.96 -6.77 -5.55
C MET A 169 -7.87 -7.67 -6.40
N GLN A 170 -9.07 -7.98 -5.91
CA GLN A 170 -10.04 -8.79 -6.66
C GLN A 170 -10.44 -8.12 -7.98
N SER A 171 -10.75 -6.82 -7.94
CA SER A 171 -11.20 -6.06 -9.11
C SER A 171 -10.15 -6.05 -10.22
N ALA A 172 -8.87 -5.98 -9.86
CA ALA A 172 -7.77 -6.02 -10.81
C ALA A 172 -7.71 -7.35 -11.57
N PHE A 173 -7.79 -8.50 -10.88
CA PHE A 173 -7.82 -9.81 -11.55
C PHE A 173 -9.03 -9.95 -12.49
N GLN A 174 -10.20 -9.48 -12.07
CA GLN A 174 -11.40 -9.49 -12.91
C GLN A 174 -11.22 -8.62 -14.16
N THR A 175 -10.64 -7.44 -14.00
CA THR A 175 -10.36 -6.50 -15.11
C THR A 175 -9.39 -7.10 -16.12
N LEU A 176 -8.42 -7.89 -15.66
CA LEU A 176 -7.44 -8.57 -16.51
C LEU A 176 -7.97 -9.88 -17.11
N GLY A 177 -9.25 -10.21 -16.91
CA GLY A 177 -9.88 -11.41 -17.47
C GLY A 177 -9.66 -12.68 -16.65
N VAL A 178 -8.98 -12.60 -15.51
CA VAL A 178 -8.80 -13.72 -14.58
C VAL A 178 -10.03 -13.83 -13.68
N ASN A 179 -11.16 -14.27 -14.26
CA ASN A 179 -12.42 -14.47 -13.56
C ASN A 179 -13.09 -15.79 -13.96
N HIS A 180 -13.12 -16.77 -13.06
CA HIS A 180 -13.78 -18.06 -13.28
C HIS A 180 -14.26 -18.64 -11.94
N PRO A 181 -15.45 -19.29 -11.88
CA PRO A 181 -16.01 -19.81 -10.63
C PRO A 181 -15.06 -20.66 -9.79
N LYS A 182 -14.14 -21.40 -10.44
CA LYS A 182 -13.14 -22.26 -9.79
C LYS A 182 -12.12 -21.49 -8.94
N TYR A 183 -11.58 -20.37 -9.42
CA TYR A 183 -10.47 -19.66 -8.76
C TYR A 183 -10.84 -18.26 -8.25
N THR A 184 -11.97 -17.68 -8.69
CA THR A 184 -12.46 -16.40 -8.17
C THR A 184 -12.63 -16.38 -6.64
N PRO A 185 -13.11 -17.44 -5.97
CA PRO A 185 -13.14 -17.48 -4.50
C PRO A 185 -11.76 -17.39 -3.85
N LEU A 186 -10.76 -18.08 -4.42
CA LEU A 186 -9.37 -18.06 -3.92
C LEU A 186 -8.73 -16.69 -4.13
N ILE A 187 -8.97 -16.05 -5.28
CA ILE A 187 -8.50 -14.68 -5.55
C ILE A 187 -9.10 -13.70 -4.55
N LYS A 188 -10.40 -13.81 -4.25
CA LYS A 188 -11.06 -12.98 -3.24
C LYS A 188 -10.43 -13.18 -1.86
N LEU A 189 -10.21 -14.42 -1.45
CA LEU A 189 -9.57 -14.73 -0.19
C LEU A 189 -8.14 -14.15 -0.13
N GLY A 190 -7.33 -14.39 -1.16
CA GLY A 190 -5.97 -13.84 -1.26
C GLY A 190 -5.95 -12.31 -1.21
N GLY A 191 -6.87 -11.65 -1.93
CA GLY A 191 -7.01 -10.19 -1.87
C GLY A 191 -7.34 -9.67 -0.47
N TRP A 192 -8.23 -10.36 0.26
CA TRP A 192 -8.53 -10.03 1.66
C TRP A 192 -7.35 -10.30 2.59
N LEU A 193 -6.60 -11.39 2.41
CA LEU A 193 -5.40 -11.66 3.21
C LEU A 193 -4.35 -10.56 3.03
N VAL A 194 -4.09 -10.14 1.79
CA VAL A 194 -3.18 -9.02 1.49
C VAL A 194 -3.68 -7.73 2.14
N ALA A 195 -4.98 -7.43 2.03
CA ALA A 195 -5.58 -6.25 2.64
C ALA A 195 -5.43 -6.26 4.17
N LEU A 196 -5.78 -7.37 4.83
CA LEU A 196 -5.70 -7.51 6.28
C LEU A 196 -4.25 -7.50 6.79
N ALA A 197 -3.30 -8.01 6.00
CA ALA A 197 -1.88 -7.95 6.34
C ALA A 197 -1.40 -6.50 6.54
N MET A 198 -2.00 -5.51 5.88
CA MET A 198 -1.63 -4.10 6.06
C MET A 198 -1.90 -3.58 7.48
N MET A 199 -2.77 -4.24 8.26
CA MET A 199 -2.95 -3.91 9.68
C MET A 199 -1.70 -4.16 10.52
N ILE A 200 -0.75 -4.96 10.01
CA ILE A 200 0.53 -5.17 10.68
C ILE A 200 1.34 -3.87 10.75
N PHE A 201 1.25 -2.96 9.78
CA PHE A 201 1.88 -1.63 9.89
C PHE A 201 1.34 -0.84 11.09
N ALA A 202 0.02 -0.86 11.29
CA ALA A 202 -0.60 -0.26 12.46
C ALA A 202 -0.13 -0.93 13.75
N PHE A 203 -0.05 -2.27 13.77
CA PHE A 203 0.47 -3.01 14.91
C PHE A 203 1.92 -2.63 15.27
N ILE A 204 2.82 -2.53 14.29
CA ILE A 204 4.21 -2.08 14.49
C ILE A 204 4.22 -0.71 15.18
N SER A 205 3.44 0.26 14.67
CA SER A 205 3.38 1.60 15.25
C SER A 205 2.88 1.61 16.71
N VAL A 206 1.87 0.78 17.02
CA VAL A 206 1.32 0.66 18.39
C VAL A 206 2.31 -0.03 19.32
N TYR A 207 3.06 -1.03 18.84
CA TYR A 207 4.07 -1.74 19.61
C TYR A 207 5.13 -0.78 20.17
N TYR A 208 5.65 0.12 19.32
CA TYR A 208 6.60 1.15 19.74
C TYR A 208 5.94 2.26 20.56
N LEU A 209 4.71 2.67 20.26
CA LEU A 209 4.01 3.64 21.12
C LEU A 209 3.87 3.18 22.57
N LEU A 210 3.64 1.88 22.76
CA LEU A 210 3.46 1.25 24.07
C LEU A 210 4.80 0.88 24.76
N ASN A 211 5.94 1.23 24.14
CA ASN A 211 7.28 0.94 24.64
C ASN A 211 7.51 -0.55 24.92
N LEU A 212 6.93 -1.44 24.13
CA LEU A 212 7.06 -2.88 24.31
C LEU A 212 8.45 -3.40 23.95
N ASP A 213 9.15 -2.70 23.06
CA ASP A 213 10.56 -2.92 22.71
C ASP A 213 11.50 -2.76 23.92
N LEU A 214 11.28 -1.72 24.72
CA LEU A 214 12.10 -1.44 25.90
C LEU A 214 11.87 -2.46 27.02
N LYS A 215 10.62 -2.91 27.18
CA LYS A 215 10.26 -3.95 28.18
C LYS A 215 10.85 -5.32 27.82
N ALA A 216 10.88 -5.65 26.53
CA ALA A 216 11.50 -6.89 26.06
C ALA A 216 13.00 -6.94 26.38
N CYS A 217 13.72 -5.83 26.17
CA CYS A 217 15.15 -5.71 26.47
C CYS A 217 15.46 -5.83 27.98
N GLY A 218 14.68 -5.13 28.82
CA GLY A 218 14.88 -5.17 30.28
C GLY A 218 14.60 -6.55 30.90
N THR A 219 13.77 -7.38 30.26
CA THR A 219 13.50 -8.75 30.73
C THR A 219 14.65 -9.70 30.38
N SER A 220 15.30 -9.51 29.22
CA SER A 220 16.46 -10.32 28.83
C SER A 220 17.71 -10.03 29.69
N GLU A 221 17.95 -8.77 30.08
CA GLU A 221 19.07 -8.45 30.98
C GLU A 221 18.89 -9.06 32.37
N MET A 222 17.66 -9.09 32.90
CA MET A 222 17.36 -9.67 34.21
C MET A 222 17.54 -11.21 34.26
N LEU A 223 17.41 -11.89 33.11
CA LEU A 223 17.64 -13.34 32.99
C LEU A 223 19.13 -13.71 32.84
N VAL A 224 19.99 -12.77 32.42
CA VAL A 224 21.44 -13.01 32.28
C VAL A 224 22.19 -12.75 33.60
N ILE A 225 21.59 -11.99 34.53
CA ILE A 225 22.17 -11.64 35.83
C ILE A 225 21.75 -12.64 36.94
N ARG A 226 21.15 -13.79 36.59
CA ARG A 226 20.83 -14.89 37.52
C ARG A 226 21.44 -16.19 37.03
#